data_AF-A0A2I8DLM3-F1
#
_entry.id   AF-A0A2I8DLM3-F1
#
_cell.length_a   1.000
_cell.length_b   1.000
_cell.length_c   1.000
_cell.angle_alpha   90.00
_cell.angle_beta   90.00
_cell.angle_gamma   90.00
#
_symmetry.space_group_name_H-M   'P 1'
#
loop_
_entity.id
_entity.type
_entity.pdbx_description
1 polymer ?
#
loop_
_entity_poly.entity_id
_entity_poly.type
_entity_poly.pdbx_seq_one_letter_code
_entity_poly.pdbx_strand_id
1 'polypeptide(L)'
;MTISTLVQLIGHTSASAALQDCMLGLGMKKMPKGDSTTRVRTQDKLVSLEFDPTESYMGRNVREPVGDGGFTLESFDVHQGYLGELPFGLSLAMDRQQVDAALGRALDEDPKAEVQTYRRGDFLIIVFYGGKGRKIDTFRFTRPNVHSARKFNIELQAAAAETPGAAAQPLSAPELLSFLGASPDDAAFGAWLDQHGIHDRPHAAPGVDGHGAASDETLREARLSEIDENERHGVALIYESRESHGRLFSAEAAGQGFVLKQAAFYGPGVSGRAGFQGELPFGLRFADGPAQVREKLSAPIARRVLHGLPAELWVDKDWHLNISYTADAGRVAIVHVRRPNRYDLEMIGAASSEASRNAPDLEKLNAAIGLAVDDAKLQAALAPLAWNQDARDEAGRGDEVFRYLKSHGLSLYFRDGADVGTTVLAGYRVNRAGDMDSAGYPGPLPFGLAFSTRLEDIIPRVGRDPDAHGVAEDTGYFLWNLPGFRLHVLYSLIDWQVYRVTCSGSVAG
;
A
#
# COMPACT_ATOMS: atom_id res chain seq x y z
N MET A 1 -24.19 19.31 -8.88
CA MET A 1 -23.56 18.83 -10.13
C MET A 1 -24.41 17.72 -10.71
N THR A 2 -24.45 17.56 -12.04
CA THR A 2 -25.40 16.68 -12.75
C THR A 2 -24.67 15.59 -13.53
N ILE A 3 -25.34 14.47 -13.84
CA ILE A 3 -24.82 13.44 -14.76
C ILE A 3 -24.41 14.04 -16.11
N SER A 4 -25.05 15.13 -16.54
CA SER A 4 -24.66 15.89 -17.73
C SER A 4 -23.22 16.39 -17.70
N THR A 5 -22.66 16.65 -16.50
CA THR A 5 -21.25 17.04 -16.36
C THR A 5 -20.33 15.85 -16.64
N LEU A 6 -20.66 14.64 -16.16
CA LEU A 6 -19.85 13.43 -16.36
C LEU A 6 -19.62 13.10 -17.84
N VAL A 7 -20.61 13.37 -18.71
CA VAL A 7 -20.46 13.16 -20.16
C VAL A 7 -19.26 13.93 -20.72
N GLN A 8 -19.05 15.16 -20.26
CA GLN A 8 -17.91 15.97 -20.70
C GLN A 8 -16.59 15.48 -20.14
N LEU A 9 -16.61 14.78 -19.01
CA LEU A 9 -15.42 14.28 -18.32
C LEU A 9 -14.96 12.90 -18.83
N ILE A 10 -15.65 12.28 -19.80
CA ILE A 10 -15.18 11.03 -20.43
C ILE A 10 -13.87 11.31 -21.16
N GLY A 11 -12.81 10.59 -20.77
CA GLY A 11 -11.42 10.83 -21.18
C GLY A 11 -10.60 11.66 -20.20
N HIS A 12 -11.19 12.19 -19.12
CA HIS A 12 -10.43 12.81 -18.04
C HIS A 12 -9.78 11.75 -17.15
N THR A 13 -8.58 12.06 -16.67
CA THR A 13 -7.85 11.19 -15.76
C THR A 13 -8.32 11.32 -14.30
N SER A 14 -7.98 10.34 -13.47
CA SER A 14 -8.17 10.33 -12.01
C SER A 14 -7.54 11.52 -11.28
N ALA A 15 -6.54 12.18 -11.89
CA ALA A 15 -5.93 13.40 -11.36
C ALA A 15 -6.71 14.68 -11.72
N SER A 16 -7.69 14.62 -12.63
CA SER A 16 -8.45 15.79 -13.06
C SER A 16 -9.33 16.34 -11.93
N ALA A 17 -9.09 17.60 -11.53
CA ALA A 17 -9.88 18.28 -10.51
C ALA A 17 -11.39 18.29 -10.85
N ALA A 18 -11.74 18.57 -12.12
CA ALA A 18 -13.13 18.58 -12.56
C ALA A 18 -13.80 17.20 -12.39
N LEU A 19 -13.07 16.11 -12.63
CA LEU A 19 -13.57 14.75 -12.44
C LEU A 19 -13.71 14.41 -10.96
N GLN A 20 -12.70 14.72 -10.14
CA GLN A 20 -12.74 14.51 -8.69
C GLN A 20 -13.91 15.25 -8.04
N ASP A 21 -14.08 16.54 -8.37
CA ASP A 21 -15.17 17.36 -7.84
C ASP A 21 -16.54 16.80 -8.27
N CYS A 22 -16.64 16.31 -9.51
CA CYS A 22 -17.86 15.68 -10.01
C CYS A 22 -18.18 14.37 -9.28
N MET A 23 -17.17 13.51 -9.06
CA MET A 23 -17.32 12.26 -8.31
C MET A 23 -17.72 12.53 -6.86
N LEU A 24 -17.08 13.49 -6.20
CA LEU A 24 -17.41 13.89 -4.83
C LEU A 24 -18.85 14.44 -4.75
N GLY A 25 -19.25 15.27 -5.72
CA GLY A 25 -20.61 15.79 -5.84
C GLY A 25 -21.68 14.70 -6.06
N LEU A 26 -21.28 13.52 -6.55
CA LEU A 26 -22.14 12.33 -6.66
C LEU A 26 -22.08 11.44 -5.40
N GLY A 27 -21.36 11.85 -4.36
CA GLY A 27 -21.18 11.10 -3.12
C GLY A 27 -20.20 9.93 -3.24
N MET A 28 -19.38 9.88 -4.29
CA MET A 28 -18.34 8.88 -4.44
C MET A 28 -17.09 9.31 -3.69
N LYS A 29 -16.68 8.51 -2.72
CA LYS A 29 -15.51 8.80 -1.88
C LYS A 29 -14.26 8.01 -2.28
N LYS A 30 -14.41 6.94 -3.07
CA LYS A 30 -13.30 6.10 -3.51
C LYS A 30 -12.80 6.56 -4.88
N MET A 31 -11.49 6.69 -5.04
CA MET A 31 -10.83 6.85 -6.35
C MET A 31 -10.53 5.49 -6.98
N PRO A 32 -10.40 5.38 -8.33
CA PRO A 32 -9.93 4.15 -8.96
C PRO A 32 -8.51 3.83 -8.49
N LYS A 33 -8.24 2.56 -8.19
CA LYS A 33 -6.95 2.03 -7.75
C LYS A 33 -6.71 0.65 -8.38
N GLY A 34 -5.45 0.29 -8.63
CA GLY A 34 -5.06 -1.03 -9.15
C GLY A 34 -4.19 -0.95 -10.40
N ASP A 35 -4.13 -2.06 -11.15
CA ASP A 35 -3.35 -2.23 -12.39
C ASP A 35 -4.23 -2.58 -13.60
N SER A 36 -5.55 -2.59 -13.41
CA SER A 36 -6.53 -3.07 -14.38
C SER A 36 -7.81 -2.24 -14.34
N THR A 37 -8.67 -2.44 -15.34
CA THR A 37 -9.94 -1.72 -15.45
C THR A 37 -10.74 -1.84 -14.15
N THR A 38 -11.07 -0.69 -13.57
CA THR A 38 -11.67 -0.58 -12.24
C THR A 38 -13.01 0.14 -12.34
N ARG A 39 -13.97 -0.27 -11.51
CA ARG A 39 -15.29 0.36 -11.43
C ARG A 39 -15.54 1.00 -10.08
N VAL A 40 -15.82 2.31 -10.08
CA VAL A 40 -16.23 3.07 -8.89
C VAL A 40 -17.74 3.28 -8.94
N ARG A 41 -18.44 3.20 -7.80
CA ARG A 41 -19.91 3.31 -7.74
C ARG A 41 -20.36 4.23 -6.63
N THR A 42 -21.53 4.86 -6.81
CA THR A 42 -22.24 5.50 -5.70
C THR A 42 -22.67 4.47 -4.65
N GLN A 43 -22.92 4.93 -3.43
CA GLN A 43 -23.36 4.07 -2.33
C GLN A 43 -24.68 3.34 -2.64
N ASP A 44 -25.61 4.02 -3.32
CA ASP A 44 -26.88 3.45 -3.79
C ASP A 44 -26.73 2.55 -5.03
N LYS A 45 -25.53 2.47 -5.61
CA LYS A 45 -25.18 1.73 -6.83
C LYS A 45 -25.97 2.16 -8.07
N LEU A 46 -26.58 3.35 -8.07
CA LEU A 46 -27.36 3.86 -9.19
C LEU A 46 -26.50 4.50 -10.28
N VAL A 47 -25.25 4.89 -9.95
CA VAL A 47 -24.26 5.38 -10.92
C VAL A 47 -22.97 4.60 -10.73
N SER A 48 -22.38 4.17 -11.85
CA SER A 48 -21.05 3.55 -11.83
C SER A 48 -20.14 4.12 -12.91
N LEU A 49 -18.87 4.36 -12.58
CA LEU A 49 -17.85 4.86 -13.49
C LEU A 49 -16.84 3.74 -13.73
N GLU A 50 -16.50 3.54 -15.00
CA GLU A 50 -15.51 2.58 -15.46
C GLU A 50 -14.24 3.32 -15.89
N PHE A 51 -13.14 2.94 -15.26
CA PHE A 51 -11.82 3.54 -15.44
C PHE A 51 -10.87 2.50 -16.01
N ASP A 52 -10.11 2.90 -17.01
CA ASP A 52 -8.98 2.12 -17.51
C ASP A 52 -7.67 2.68 -17.00
N PRO A 53 -6.62 1.85 -16.83
CA PRO A 53 -5.26 2.35 -16.78
C PRO A 53 -5.00 3.29 -17.97
N THR A 54 -4.43 4.46 -17.72
CA THR A 54 -4.27 5.51 -18.73
C THR A 54 -3.49 5.03 -19.96
N GLU A 55 -2.48 4.17 -19.78
CA GLU A 55 -1.77 3.52 -20.89
C GLU A 55 -2.69 2.65 -21.75
N SER A 56 -3.54 1.84 -21.12
CA SER A 56 -4.55 1.01 -21.81
C SER A 56 -5.61 1.84 -22.52
N TYR A 57 -5.98 2.99 -21.96
CA TYR A 57 -6.86 3.96 -22.60
C TYR A 57 -6.21 4.52 -23.87
N MET A 58 -4.96 4.99 -23.78
CA MET A 58 -4.20 5.54 -24.92
C MET A 58 -4.01 4.52 -26.05
N GLY A 59 -3.84 3.22 -25.72
CA GLY A 59 -3.73 2.17 -26.72
C GLY A 59 -5.00 1.90 -27.53
N ARG A 60 -6.18 2.32 -27.03
CA ARG A 60 -7.49 2.05 -27.64
C ARG A 60 -8.22 3.30 -28.15
N ASN A 61 -7.86 4.48 -27.66
CA ASN A 61 -8.56 5.73 -27.95
C ASN A 61 -7.70 6.66 -28.80
N VAL A 62 -8.35 7.37 -29.72
CA VAL A 62 -7.68 8.34 -30.60
C VAL A 62 -7.52 9.71 -29.92
N ARG A 63 -8.31 9.98 -28.88
CA ARG A 63 -8.18 11.18 -28.06
C ARG A 63 -7.20 10.93 -26.93
N GLU A 64 -6.29 11.87 -26.73
CA GLU A 64 -5.41 11.85 -25.57
C GLU A 64 -6.22 12.06 -24.27
N PRO A 65 -5.79 11.44 -23.16
CA PRO A 65 -6.40 11.65 -21.86
C PRO A 65 -6.23 13.10 -21.40
N VAL A 66 -7.22 13.63 -20.69
CA VAL A 66 -7.18 14.98 -20.12
C VAL A 66 -6.68 14.90 -18.68
N GLY A 67 -5.42 15.32 -18.50
CA GLY A 67 -4.68 15.23 -17.23
C GLY A 67 -3.66 14.09 -17.24
N ASP A 68 -3.07 13.82 -16.08
CA ASP A 68 -1.86 12.99 -15.89
C ASP A 68 -2.03 11.93 -14.78
N GLY A 69 -3.29 11.58 -14.47
CA GLY A 69 -3.61 10.48 -13.55
C GLY A 69 -3.38 9.10 -14.17
N GLY A 70 -3.19 8.10 -13.31
CA GLY A 70 -2.92 6.71 -13.69
C GLY A 70 -4.15 5.99 -14.28
N PHE A 71 -5.35 6.54 -14.07
CA PHE A 71 -6.60 6.02 -14.61
C PHE A 71 -7.32 7.06 -15.45
N THR A 72 -7.99 6.63 -16.52
CA THR A 72 -8.83 7.49 -17.38
C THR A 72 -10.28 7.01 -17.37
N LEU A 73 -11.23 7.94 -17.20
CA LEU A 73 -12.66 7.63 -17.26
C LEU A 73 -13.05 7.20 -18.69
N GLU A 74 -13.35 5.92 -18.88
CA GLU A 74 -13.72 5.33 -20.18
C GLU A 74 -15.23 5.44 -20.43
N SER A 75 -16.02 5.13 -19.42
CA SER A 75 -17.48 5.16 -19.52
C SER A 75 -18.13 5.29 -18.14
N PHE A 76 -19.42 5.61 -18.14
CA PHE A 76 -20.22 5.49 -16.93
C PHE A 76 -21.62 4.98 -17.23
N ASP A 77 -22.19 4.28 -16.26
CA ASP A 77 -23.51 3.69 -16.29
C ASP A 77 -24.44 4.42 -15.32
N VAL A 78 -25.68 4.64 -15.74
CA VAL A 78 -26.79 5.08 -14.89
C VAL A 78 -27.89 4.04 -14.91
N HIS A 79 -28.20 3.50 -13.74
CA HIS A 79 -29.08 2.35 -13.57
C HIS A 79 -30.51 2.75 -13.21
N GLN A 80 -31.44 1.81 -13.44
CA GLN A 80 -32.84 1.95 -13.07
C GLN A 80 -32.99 2.39 -11.60
N GLY A 81 -33.78 3.43 -11.35
CA GLY A 81 -34.00 4.01 -10.02
C GLY A 81 -33.32 5.36 -9.81
N TYR A 82 -32.40 5.77 -10.69
CA TYR A 82 -31.84 7.12 -10.67
C TYR A 82 -32.93 8.16 -10.97
N LEU A 83 -33.06 9.17 -10.10
CA LEU A 83 -34.10 10.21 -10.18
C LEU A 83 -33.59 11.56 -10.71
N GLY A 84 -32.29 11.70 -10.95
CA GLY A 84 -31.71 12.93 -11.49
C GLY A 84 -31.89 13.07 -13.00
N GLU A 85 -31.57 14.26 -13.51
CA GLU A 85 -31.62 14.53 -14.95
C GLU A 85 -30.54 13.75 -15.71
N LEU A 86 -30.94 13.14 -16.82
CA LEU A 86 -30.03 12.46 -17.73
C LEU A 86 -29.65 13.34 -18.93
N PRO A 87 -28.45 13.14 -19.50
CA PRO A 87 -28.01 13.83 -20.71
C PRO A 87 -28.94 13.54 -21.90
N PHE A 88 -28.92 14.44 -22.89
CA PHE A 88 -29.63 14.28 -24.17
C PHE A 88 -31.16 14.13 -24.04
N GLY A 89 -31.74 14.61 -22.93
CA GLY A 89 -33.19 14.54 -22.69
C GLY A 89 -33.69 13.12 -22.41
N LEU A 90 -32.80 12.20 -22.02
CA LEU A 90 -33.15 10.81 -21.75
C LEU A 90 -33.89 10.66 -20.41
N SER A 91 -34.63 9.56 -20.28
CA SER A 91 -35.24 9.13 -19.02
C SER A 91 -35.30 7.61 -18.96
N LEU A 92 -35.07 7.04 -17.77
CA LEU A 92 -35.18 5.61 -17.51
C LEU A 92 -36.64 5.08 -17.62
N ALA A 93 -37.62 5.99 -17.67
CA ALA A 93 -39.02 5.66 -17.92
C ALA A 93 -39.36 5.58 -19.42
N MET A 94 -38.42 5.90 -20.31
CA MET A 94 -38.67 5.85 -21.75
C MET A 94 -38.81 4.41 -22.26
N ASP A 95 -39.65 4.24 -23.27
CA ASP A 95 -39.63 3.05 -24.12
C ASP A 95 -38.63 3.22 -25.28
N ARG A 96 -38.46 2.16 -26.09
CA ARG A 96 -37.53 2.16 -27.22
C ARG A 96 -37.88 3.22 -28.28
N GLN A 97 -39.16 3.44 -28.55
CA GLN A 97 -39.58 4.43 -29.56
C GLN A 97 -39.23 5.86 -29.10
N GLN A 98 -39.38 6.14 -27.81
CA GLN A 98 -39.01 7.41 -27.21
C GLN A 98 -37.49 7.62 -27.21
N VAL A 99 -36.71 6.57 -26.96
CA VAL A 99 -35.23 6.62 -27.08
C VAL A 99 -34.81 6.89 -28.54
N ASP A 100 -35.41 6.19 -29.51
CA ASP A 100 -35.14 6.42 -30.93
C ASP A 100 -35.49 7.86 -31.35
N ALA A 101 -36.58 8.42 -30.82
CA ALA A 101 -36.95 9.81 -31.07
C ALA A 101 -35.94 10.82 -30.47
N ALA A 102 -35.36 10.50 -29.30
CA ALA A 102 -34.40 11.37 -28.62
C ALA A 102 -32.99 11.31 -29.23
N LEU A 103 -32.51 10.10 -29.55
CA LEU A 103 -31.13 9.85 -29.97
C LEU A 103 -30.97 9.65 -31.48
N GLY A 104 -32.06 9.40 -32.21
CA GLY A 104 -32.04 8.98 -33.60
C GLY A 104 -32.01 7.46 -33.72
N ARG A 105 -31.66 6.96 -34.91
CA ARG A 105 -31.66 5.53 -35.20
C ARG A 105 -30.49 4.82 -34.49
N ALA A 106 -30.76 3.67 -33.87
CA ALA A 106 -29.73 2.78 -33.33
C ALA A 106 -28.75 2.32 -34.43
N LEU A 107 -27.49 2.12 -34.03
CA LEU A 107 -26.40 1.64 -34.90
C LEU A 107 -26.41 0.12 -35.07
N ASP A 108 -26.98 -0.62 -34.13
CA ASP A 108 -27.06 -2.08 -34.21
C ASP A 108 -28.10 -2.52 -35.25
N GLU A 109 -27.80 -3.63 -35.95
CA GLU A 109 -28.62 -4.14 -37.04
C GLU A 109 -29.94 -4.77 -36.56
N ASP A 110 -29.94 -5.38 -35.36
CA ASP A 110 -31.12 -6.02 -34.78
C ASP A 110 -31.94 -5.01 -33.93
N PRO A 111 -33.12 -4.58 -34.41
CA PRO A 111 -33.98 -3.65 -33.70
C PRO A 111 -34.69 -4.27 -32.49
N LYS A 112 -34.44 -5.55 -32.16
CA LYS A 112 -34.98 -6.25 -30.99
C LYS A 112 -33.92 -6.71 -29.99
N ALA A 113 -32.64 -6.44 -30.27
CA ALA A 113 -31.55 -6.80 -29.36
C ALA A 113 -31.77 -6.17 -27.98
N GLU A 114 -31.44 -6.88 -26.90
CA GLU A 114 -31.55 -6.38 -25.52
C GLU A 114 -30.56 -5.26 -25.21
N VAL A 115 -29.56 -5.05 -26.08
CA VAL A 115 -28.61 -3.96 -26.01
C VAL A 115 -28.65 -3.21 -27.34
N GLN A 116 -28.79 -1.88 -27.29
CA GLN A 116 -28.70 -1.03 -28.47
C GLN A 116 -27.74 0.13 -28.25
N THR A 117 -27.00 0.46 -29.29
CA THR A 117 -26.01 1.52 -29.33
C THR A 117 -26.53 2.65 -30.21
N TYR A 118 -26.46 3.86 -29.68
CA TYR A 118 -26.84 5.08 -30.37
C TYR A 118 -25.64 6.01 -30.43
N ARG A 119 -25.61 6.89 -31.44
CA ARG A 119 -24.61 7.96 -31.54
C ARG A 119 -25.26 9.31 -31.37
N ARG A 120 -24.73 10.13 -30.47
CA ARG A 120 -25.10 11.53 -30.32
C ARG A 120 -23.86 12.39 -30.24
N GLY A 121 -23.57 13.13 -31.31
CA GLY A 121 -22.32 13.87 -31.45
C GLY A 121 -21.11 12.93 -31.35
N ASP A 122 -20.24 13.22 -30.39
CA ASP A 122 -19.00 12.46 -30.11
C ASP A 122 -19.17 11.32 -29.11
N PHE A 123 -20.42 11.02 -28.71
CA PHE A 123 -20.71 10.02 -27.70
C PHE A 123 -21.47 8.84 -28.27
N LEU A 124 -21.17 7.67 -27.72
CA LEU A 124 -22.00 6.47 -27.83
C LEU A 124 -22.84 6.35 -26.57
N ILE A 125 -24.13 6.11 -26.76
CA ILE A 125 -25.08 5.82 -25.70
C ILE A 125 -25.53 4.38 -25.91
N ILE A 126 -25.17 3.51 -24.97
CA ILE A 126 -25.54 2.09 -24.99
C ILE A 126 -26.70 1.91 -24.00
N VAL A 127 -27.82 1.40 -24.51
CA VAL A 127 -29.06 1.21 -23.76
C VAL A 127 -29.25 -0.28 -23.53
N PHE A 128 -29.29 -0.68 -22.26
CA PHE A 128 -29.57 -2.04 -21.83
C PHE A 128 -31.05 -2.14 -21.47
N TYR A 129 -31.77 -3.01 -22.16
CA TYR A 129 -33.19 -3.21 -21.95
C TYR A 129 -33.46 -4.48 -21.15
N GLY A 130 -34.20 -4.32 -20.06
CA GLY A 130 -34.68 -5.41 -19.22
C GLY A 130 -36.08 -5.89 -19.57
N GLY A 131 -36.47 -7.01 -18.97
CA GLY A 131 -37.85 -7.50 -19.04
C GLY A 131 -38.30 -7.86 -20.47
N LYS A 132 -37.42 -8.47 -21.27
CA LYS A 132 -37.62 -8.77 -22.71
C LYS A 132 -37.81 -7.50 -23.56
N GLY A 133 -37.03 -6.46 -23.32
CA GLY A 133 -37.08 -5.23 -24.11
C GLY A 133 -38.11 -4.19 -23.66
N ARG A 134 -38.78 -4.39 -22.52
CA ARG A 134 -39.93 -3.56 -22.09
C ARG A 134 -39.57 -2.37 -21.22
N LYS A 135 -38.41 -2.40 -20.59
CA LYS A 135 -37.93 -1.33 -19.71
C LYS A 135 -36.45 -1.10 -19.94
N ILE A 136 -35.99 0.11 -19.64
CA ILE A 136 -34.57 0.43 -19.65
C ILE A 136 -34.01 0.07 -18.27
N ASP A 137 -33.02 -0.81 -18.25
CA ASP A 137 -32.30 -1.16 -17.02
C ASP A 137 -31.11 -0.23 -16.82
N THR A 138 -30.42 0.18 -17.88
CA THR A 138 -29.21 1.00 -17.77
C THR A 138 -28.96 1.82 -19.04
N PHE A 139 -28.50 3.06 -18.85
CA PHE A 139 -27.82 3.84 -19.88
C PHE A 139 -26.32 3.85 -19.60
N ARG A 140 -25.50 3.50 -20.59
CA ARG A 140 -24.05 3.66 -20.57
C ARG A 140 -23.64 4.75 -21.54
N PHE A 141 -22.81 5.66 -21.07
CA PHE A 141 -22.25 6.75 -21.86
C PHE A 141 -20.75 6.53 -22.04
N THR A 142 -20.27 6.57 -23.27
CA THR A 142 -18.85 6.41 -23.61
C THR A 142 -18.52 7.23 -24.85
N ARG A 143 -17.23 7.35 -25.17
CA ARG A 143 -16.76 7.90 -26.45
C ARG A 143 -16.37 6.74 -27.38
N PRO A 144 -16.51 6.89 -28.71
CA PRO A 144 -16.04 5.88 -29.64
C PRO A 144 -14.52 5.67 -29.51
N ASN A 145 -14.11 4.45 -29.21
CA ASN A 145 -12.73 3.99 -29.31
C ASN A 145 -12.47 3.33 -30.69
N VAL A 146 -11.22 2.94 -30.99
CA VAL A 146 -10.84 2.34 -32.29
C VAL A 146 -11.70 1.13 -32.67
N HIS A 147 -12.08 0.29 -31.69
CA HIS A 147 -12.90 -0.90 -31.94
C HIS A 147 -14.34 -0.54 -32.30
N SER A 148 -14.99 0.31 -31.50
CA SER A 148 -16.36 0.76 -31.76
C SER A 148 -16.46 1.57 -33.05
N ALA A 149 -15.43 2.36 -33.36
CA ALA A 149 -15.35 3.10 -34.60
C ALA A 149 -15.30 2.17 -35.82
N ARG A 150 -14.47 1.12 -35.74
CA ARG A 150 -14.42 0.08 -36.79
C ARG A 150 -15.75 -0.67 -36.90
N LYS A 151 -16.37 -1.05 -35.77
CA LYS A 151 -17.63 -1.81 -35.75
C LYS A 151 -18.77 -1.03 -36.40
N PHE A 152 -18.89 0.26 -36.08
CA PHE A 152 -20.02 1.09 -36.49
C PHE A 152 -19.69 2.07 -37.64
N ASN A 153 -18.52 1.89 -38.27
CA ASN A 153 -18.00 2.75 -39.33
C ASN A 153 -18.05 4.25 -38.97
N ILE A 154 -17.61 4.59 -37.76
CA ILE A 154 -17.55 5.96 -37.25
C ILE A 154 -16.18 6.54 -37.58
N GLU A 155 -16.15 7.71 -38.22
CA GLU A 155 -14.93 8.48 -38.40
C GLU A 155 -14.52 9.12 -37.06
N LEU A 156 -13.31 8.80 -36.61
CA LEU A 156 -12.73 9.37 -35.40
C LEU A 156 -12.01 10.67 -35.75
N GLN A 157 -12.44 11.77 -35.15
CA GLN A 157 -11.72 13.03 -35.21
C GLN A 157 -10.76 13.13 -34.03
N ALA A 158 -9.49 13.43 -34.31
CA ALA A 158 -8.56 13.91 -33.29
C ALA A 158 -9.12 15.23 -32.74
N ALA A 159 -9.46 15.27 -31.46
CA ALA A 159 -9.86 16.52 -30.83
C ALA A 159 -8.64 17.44 -30.71
N ALA A 160 -8.87 18.75 -30.80
CA ALA A 160 -7.89 19.72 -30.33
C ALA A 160 -7.61 19.44 -28.86
N ALA A 161 -6.34 19.48 -28.44
CA ALA A 161 -5.95 19.32 -27.05
C ALA A 161 -6.78 20.28 -26.18
N GLU A 162 -7.67 19.74 -25.36
CA GLU A 162 -8.38 20.55 -24.37
C GLU A 162 -7.35 21.01 -23.35
N THR A 163 -7.31 22.32 -23.12
CA THR A 163 -6.37 22.93 -22.18
C THR A 163 -6.58 22.29 -20.80
N PRO A 164 -5.51 21.81 -20.13
CA PRO A 164 -5.62 21.27 -18.78
C PRO A 164 -6.35 22.27 -17.88
N GLY A 165 -7.35 21.79 -17.13
CA GLY A 165 -8.01 22.60 -16.11
C GLY A 165 -6.98 23.21 -15.15
N ALA A 166 -7.32 24.36 -14.56
CA ALA A 166 -6.42 25.12 -13.70
C ALA A 166 -5.65 24.22 -12.71
N ALA A 167 -4.32 24.34 -12.72
CA ALA A 167 -3.45 23.56 -11.85
C ALA A 167 -3.86 23.76 -10.39
N ALA A 168 -3.99 22.66 -9.65
CA ALA A 168 -4.23 22.72 -8.21
C ALA A 168 -3.10 23.51 -7.54
N GLN A 169 -3.41 24.23 -6.46
CA GLN A 169 -2.35 24.86 -5.67
C GLN A 169 -1.35 23.78 -5.21
N PRO A 170 -0.05 23.97 -5.45
CA PRO A 170 0.95 22.98 -5.07
C PRO A 170 1.01 22.83 -3.56
N LEU A 171 1.11 21.59 -3.10
CA LEU A 171 1.30 21.27 -1.69
C LEU A 171 2.66 21.76 -1.17
N SER A 172 2.70 22.17 0.09
CA SER A 172 3.96 22.43 0.82
C SER A 172 4.46 21.14 1.48
N ALA A 173 5.62 20.61 1.05
CA ALA A 173 6.18 19.43 1.70
C ALA A 173 6.53 19.68 3.18
N PRO A 174 7.15 20.80 3.58
CA PRO A 174 7.41 21.08 5.00
C PRO A 174 6.13 21.12 5.85
N GLU A 175 5.04 21.66 5.33
CA GLU A 175 3.74 21.67 6.02
C GLU A 175 3.20 20.25 6.18
N LEU A 176 3.19 19.45 5.11
CA LEU A 176 2.77 18.05 5.18
C LEU A 176 3.60 17.25 6.20
N LEU A 177 4.92 17.43 6.21
CA LEU A 177 5.80 16.73 7.15
C LEU A 177 5.59 17.14 8.60
N SER A 178 4.98 18.30 8.86
CA SER A 178 4.61 18.72 10.22
C SER A 178 3.49 17.86 10.82
N PHE A 179 2.72 17.16 9.99
CA PHE A 179 1.66 16.24 10.41
C PHE A 179 2.13 14.80 10.65
N LEU A 180 3.42 14.49 10.51
CA LEU A 180 3.94 13.15 10.85
C LEU A 180 3.69 12.85 12.34
N GLY A 181 2.99 11.75 12.62
CA GLY A 181 2.49 11.36 13.94
C GLY A 181 1.03 11.78 14.21
N ALA A 182 0.49 12.74 13.45
CA ALA A 182 -0.89 13.19 13.61
C ALA A 182 -1.90 12.18 13.05
N SER A 183 -3.08 12.13 13.68
CA SER A 183 -4.24 11.39 13.17
C SER A 183 -4.88 12.16 12.02
N PRO A 184 -5.33 11.50 10.94
CA PRO A 184 -6.13 12.16 9.91
C PRO A 184 -7.47 12.69 10.43
N ASP A 185 -7.89 12.27 11.62
CA ASP A 185 -9.06 12.80 12.33
C ASP A 185 -8.74 14.02 13.22
N ASP A 186 -7.46 14.38 13.39
CA ASP A 186 -7.08 15.58 14.12
C ASP A 186 -7.56 16.83 13.37
N ALA A 187 -8.19 17.77 14.07
CA ALA A 187 -8.86 18.91 13.44
C ALA A 187 -7.97 19.70 12.46
N ALA A 188 -6.70 19.92 12.80
CA ALA A 188 -5.75 20.63 11.93
C ALA A 188 -5.37 19.82 10.69
N PHE A 189 -5.05 18.53 10.86
CA PHE A 189 -4.64 17.69 9.74
C PHE A 189 -5.83 17.34 8.84
N GLY A 190 -6.99 17.00 9.42
CA GLY A 190 -8.23 16.78 8.68
C GLY A 190 -8.65 18.00 7.85
N ALA A 191 -8.57 19.21 8.43
CA ALA A 191 -8.84 20.44 7.68
C ALA A 191 -7.86 20.66 6.53
N TRP A 192 -6.57 20.35 6.74
CA TRP A 192 -5.57 20.42 5.68
C TRP A 192 -5.85 19.42 4.56
N LEU A 193 -6.19 18.17 4.89
CA LEU A 193 -6.57 17.15 3.91
C LEU A 193 -7.80 17.59 3.09
N ASP A 194 -8.83 18.11 3.76
CA ASP A 194 -10.05 18.60 3.10
C ASP A 194 -9.77 19.81 2.20
N GLN A 195 -8.95 20.76 2.65
CA GLN A 195 -8.53 21.92 1.86
C GLN A 195 -7.85 21.50 0.55
N HIS A 196 -7.11 20.38 0.57
CA HIS A 196 -6.38 19.87 -0.59
C HIS A 196 -7.13 18.78 -1.38
N GLY A 197 -8.40 18.51 -1.04
CA GLY A 197 -9.23 17.53 -1.74
C GLY A 197 -8.74 16.09 -1.56
N ILE A 198 -8.05 15.81 -0.45
CA ILE A 198 -7.58 14.48 -0.09
C ILE A 198 -8.64 13.86 0.81
N HIS A 199 -9.41 12.90 0.30
CA HIS A 199 -10.60 12.36 1.00
C HIS A 199 -10.49 10.90 1.39
N ASP A 200 -9.54 10.15 0.82
CA ASP A 200 -9.27 8.79 1.25
C ASP A 200 -8.72 8.80 2.68
N ARG A 201 -9.22 7.89 3.52
CA ARG A 201 -8.83 7.76 4.92
C ARG A 201 -8.56 6.30 5.24
N PRO A 202 -7.53 6.02 6.07
CA PRO A 202 -7.28 4.66 6.53
C PRO A 202 -8.45 4.18 7.40
N HIS A 203 -8.79 2.90 7.30
CA HIS A 203 -9.87 2.30 8.07
C HIS A 203 -9.54 0.87 8.48
N ALA A 204 -10.03 0.48 9.67
CA ALA A 204 -9.94 -0.90 10.12
C ALA A 204 -10.94 -1.78 9.36
N ALA A 205 -10.65 -3.08 9.28
CA ALA A 205 -11.60 -4.05 8.75
C ALA A 205 -12.86 -4.09 9.63
N PRO A 206 -14.07 -3.94 9.07
CA PRO A 206 -15.31 -4.07 9.84
C PRO A 206 -15.44 -5.46 10.46
N GLY A 207 -15.74 -5.53 11.78
CA GLY A 207 -16.16 -6.77 12.43
C GLY A 207 -15.21 -7.43 13.44
N VAL A 208 -14.42 -6.68 14.21
CA VAL A 208 -13.75 -7.26 15.40
C VAL A 208 -14.73 -7.40 16.59
N ASP A 209 -15.89 -6.74 16.52
CA ASP A 209 -16.86 -6.67 17.61
C ASP A 209 -18.16 -7.45 17.29
N GLY A 210 -18.05 -8.77 17.17
CA GLY A 210 -19.19 -9.69 17.29
C GLY A 210 -19.80 -10.20 15.97
N HIS A 211 -19.61 -11.50 15.74
CA HIS A 211 -20.29 -12.35 14.75
C HIS A 211 -19.81 -12.27 13.28
N GLY A 212 -18.55 -12.59 13.07
CA GLY A 212 -18.01 -13.05 11.78
C GLY A 212 -16.57 -12.61 11.59
N ALA A 213 -15.66 -13.52 11.26
CA ALA A 213 -14.32 -13.13 10.82
C ALA A 213 -14.45 -12.31 9.53
N ALA A 214 -13.78 -11.15 9.47
CA ALA A 214 -13.69 -10.36 8.24
C ALA A 214 -13.16 -11.26 7.10
N SER A 215 -13.72 -11.11 5.89
CA SER A 215 -13.21 -11.86 4.74
C SER A 215 -11.78 -11.43 4.39
N ASP A 216 -11.00 -12.31 3.75
CA ASP A 216 -9.65 -11.98 3.29
C ASP A 216 -9.62 -10.73 2.39
N GLU A 217 -10.68 -10.54 1.59
CA GLU A 217 -10.87 -9.35 0.77
C GLU A 217 -11.05 -8.09 1.62
N THR A 218 -11.84 -8.16 2.69
CA THR A 218 -12.05 -7.02 3.62
C THR A 218 -10.76 -6.66 4.37
N LEU A 219 -10.00 -7.68 4.79
CA LEU A 219 -8.68 -7.48 5.42
C LEU A 219 -7.68 -6.88 4.44
N ARG A 220 -7.73 -7.29 3.16
CA ARG A 220 -6.92 -6.71 2.09
C ARG A 220 -7.29 -5.26 1.82
N GLU A 221 -8.58 -4.93 1.74
CA GLU A 221 -9.05 -3.55 1.55
C GLU A 221 -8.60 -2.63 2.70
N ALA A 222 -8.72 -3.10 3.96
CA ALA A 222 -8.26 -2.35 5.12
C ALA A 222 -6.75 -2.07 5.06
N ARG A 223 -5.93 -3.07 4.71
CA ARG A 223 -4.48 -2.89 4.53
C ARG A 223 -4.14 -1.93 3.40
N LEU A 224 -4.85 -2.01 2.28
CA LEU A 224 -4.66 -1.08 1.15
C LEU A 224 -5.08 0.36 1.50
N SER A 225 -5.97 0.54 2.48
CA SER A 225 -6.38 1.87 2.94
C SER A 225 -5.31 2.61 3.75
N GLU A 226 -4.29 1.89 4.24
CA GLU A 226 -3.16 2.49 4.95
C GLU A 226 -2.25 3.30 4.04
N ILE A 227 -2.40 3.20 2.73
CA ILE A 227 -1.66 3.99 1.74
C ILE A 227 -2.66 4.78 0.90
N ASP A 228 -2.67 6.10 1.09
CA ASP A 228 -3.40 7.02 0.23
C ASP A 228 -2.45 7.58 -0.84
N GLU A 229 -2.64 7.10 -2.08
CA GLU A 229 -1.89 7.54 -3.23
C GLU A 229 -2.62 8.70 -3.93
N ASN A 230 -2.22 9.93 -3.60
CA ASN A 230 -2.79 11.11 -4.20
C ASN A 230 -2.04 11.46 -5.50
N GLU A 231 -2.54 10.94 -6.62
CA GLU A 231 -1.97 11.17 -7.94
C GLU A 231 -1.96 12.65 -8.33
N ARG A 232 -3.05 13.37 -8.01
CA ARG A 232 -3.22 14.80 -8.31
C ARG A 232 -2.08 15.65 -7.76
N HIS A 233 -1.61 15.32 -6.56
CA HIS A 233 -0.52 16.05 -5.93
C HIS A 233 0.83 15.34 -6.03
N GLY A 234 0.90 14.14 -6.62
CA GLY A 234 2.13 13.36 -6.71
C GLY A 234 2.69 12.94 -5.35
N VAL A 235 1.83 12.67 -4.37
CA VAL A 235 2.23 12.23 -3.02
C VAL A 235 1.61 10.88 -2.64
N ALA A 236 2.23 10.17 -1.71
CA ALA A 236 1.58 9.11 -0.97
C ALA A 236 1.64 9.40 0.52
N LEU A 237 0.49 9.29 1.19
CA LEU A 237 0.36 9.39 2.63
C LEU A 237 0.26 7.97 3.19
N ILE A 238 1.24 7.58 4.00
CA ILE A 238 1.37 6.22 4.52
C ILE A 238 1.06 6.27 6.00
N TYR A 239 -0.04 5.62 6.35
CA TYR A 239 -0.59 5.54 7.68
C TYR A 239 -0.20 4.23 8.35
N GLU A 240 -0.31 4.20 9.67
CA GLU A 240 -0.21 3.00 10.47
C GLU A 240 -1.14 3.14 11.68
N SER A 241 -1.60 2.03 12.25
CA SER A 241 -2.40 2.09 13.48
C SER A 241 -1.58 2.73 14.60
N ARG A 242 -2.24 3.49 15.48
CA ARG A 242 -1.58 4.12 16.63
C ARG A 242 -0.91 3.10 17.55
N GLU A 243 -1.51 1.91 17.68
CA GLU A 243 -0.93 0.81 18.43
C GLU A 243 0.41 0.35 17.83
N SER A 244 0.45 0.07 16.52
CA SER A 244 1.68 -0.37 15.84
C SER A 244 2.73 0.73 15.84
N HIS A 245 2.34 1.98 15.60
CA HIS A 245 3.23 3.15 15.69
C HIS A 245 3.85 3.29 17.09
N GLY A 246 3.05 3.18 18.16
CA GLY A 246 3.52 3.30 19.54
C GLY A 246 4.56 2.23 19.95
N ARG A 247 4.62 1.09 19.27
CA ARG A 247 5.65 0.06 19.52
C ARG A 247 7.05 0.53 19.10
N LEU A 248 7.13 1.46 18.16
CA LEU A 248 8.37 1.93 17.53
C LEU A 248 8.76 3.36 17.92
N PHE A 249 7.77 4.21 18.20
CA PHE A 249 7.94 5.62 18.51
C PHE A 249 7.52 5.86 19.96
N SER A 250 8.50 6.06 20.85
CA SER A 250 8.34 6.13 22.31
C SER A 250 7.62 7.38 22.83
N ALA A 251 6.94 8.13 21.97
CA ALA A 251 6.21 9.33 22.31
C ALA A 251 4.95 9.40 21.45
N GLU A 252 3.84 8.80 21.93
CA GLU A 252 2.48 9.34 21.84
C GLU A 252 1.44 8.37 22.39
N ALA A 253 0.38 8.95 22.95
CA ALA A 253 -0.56 8.35 23.90
C ALA A 253 -1.32 7.12 23.37
N ALA A 254 -1.71 6.26 24.32
CA ALA A 254 -2.79 5.31 24.14
C ALA A 254 -4.00 6.00 23.47
N GLY A 255 -4.52 5.41 22.41
CA GLY A 255 -5.63 5.93 21.63
C GLY A 255 -5.98 5.00 20.48
N GLN A 256 -7.19 5.14 19.94
CA GLN A 256 -7.64 4.40 18.76
C GLN A 256 -7.36 5.20 17.48
N GLY A 257 -7.34 4.52 16.34
CA GLY A 257 -7.19 5.13 15.02
C GLY A 257 -5.81 4.98 14.40
N PHE A 258 -5.58 5.78 13.35
CA PHE A 258 -4.38 5.76 12.52
C PHE A 258 -3.57 7.05 12.71
N VAL A 259 -2.29 7.00 12.33
CA VAL A 259 -1.41 8.17 12.31
C VAL A 259 -0.65 8.22 10.99
N LEU A 260 -0.32 9.43 10.52
CA LEU A 260 0.56 9.59 9.37
C LEU A 260 2.00 9.22 9.77
N LYS A 261 2.46 8.05 9.34
CA LYS A 261 3.80 7.53 9.65
C LYS A 261 4.86 8.10 8.71
N GLN A 262 4.52 8.24 7.43
CA GLN A 262 5.46 8.56 6.38
C GLN A 262 4.76 9.30 5.23
N ALA A 263 5.48 10.21 4.59
CA ALA A 263 5.07 10.79 3.32
C ALA A 263 6.08 10.40 2.23
N ALA A 264 5.58 10.14 1.02
CA ALA A 264 6.40 9.94 -0.17
C ALA A 264 6.06 10.98 -1.24
N PHE A 265 7.07 11.55 -1.86
CA PHE A 265 6.96 12.52 -2.95
C PHE A 265 7.50 11.90 -4.24
N TYR A 266 6.71 11.94 -5.31
CA TYR A 266 7.03 11.29 -6.58
C TYR A 266 7.48 12.31 -7.61
N GLY A 267 8.53 11.99 -8.35
CA GLY A 267 8.96 12.78 -9.51
C GLY A 267 8.02 12.58 -10.69
N PRO A 268 8.03 13.51 -11.66
CA PRO A 268 7.22 13.38 -12.87
C PRO A 268 7.48 12.08 -13.62
N GLY A 269 6.41 11.39 -14.03
CA GLY A 269 6.49 10.14 -14.81
C GLY A 269 6.86 8.89 -14.00
N VAL A 270 7.12 9.02 -12.69
CA VAL A 270 7.36 7.88 -11.82
C VAL A 270 6.03 7.26 -11.43
N SER A 271 5.89 5.94 -11.66
CA SER A 271 4.65 5.19 -11.37
C SER A 271 3.40 5.77 -12.04
N GLY A 272 3.55 6.34 -13.25
CA GLY A 272 2.43 6.90 -14.01
C GLY A 272 1.84 8.20 -13.44
N ARG A 273 2.56 8.90 -12.55
CA ARG A 273 2.07 10.10 -11.86
C ARG A 273 2.56 11.40 -12.53
N ALA A 274 1.73 12.44 -12.41
CA ALA A 274 2.02 13.86 -12.65
C ALA A 274 3.38 14.33 -12.09
N GLY A 275 3.73 13.79 -10.92
CA GLY A 275 4.84 14.26 -10.09
C GLY A 275 4.41 15.39 -9.17
N PHE A 276 5.08 15.46 -8.01
CA PHE A 276 4.87 16.49 -7.00
C PHE A 276 5.36 17.84 -7.51
N GLN A 277 4.47 18.84 -7.52
CA GLN A 277 4.74 20.18 -8.05
C GLN A 277 5.19 21.19 -6.98
N GLY A 278 5.18 20.80 -5.71
CA GLY A 278 5.62 21.64 -4.60
C GLY A 278 7.13 21.67 -4.39
N GLU A 279 7.57 22.46 -3.42
CA GLU A 279 8.97 22.44 -2.97
C GLU A 279 9.24 21.18 -2.16
N LEU A 280 10.23 20.39 -2.57
CA LEU A 280 10.68 19.24 -1.81
C LEU A 280 11.40 19.69 -0.53
N PRO A 281 11.38 18.86 0.54
CA PRO A 281 12.04 19.19 1.78
C PRO A 281 13.58 19.21 1.59
N PHE A 282 14.28 19.87 2.52
CA PHE A 282 15.76 19.94 2.55
C PHE A 282 16.41 20.58 1.32
N GLY A 283 15.64 21.40 0.58
CA GLY A 283 16.10 22.05 -0.65
C GLY A 283 16.37 21.08 -1.80
N LEU A 284 15.85 19.85 -1.73
CA LEU A 284 15.96 18.85 -2.79
C LEU A 284 15.14 19.28 -4.03
N ARG A 285 15.47 18.70 -5.18
CA ARG A 285 14.72 18.84 -6.43
C ARG A 285 14.71 17.51 -7.16
N PHE A 286 13.64 17.20 -7.88
CA PHE A 286 13.60 16.02 -8.74
C PHE A 286 14.66 16.03 -9.86
N ALA A 287 15.15 17.21 -10.23
CA ALA A 287 16.26 17.34 -11.18
C ALA A 287 17.64 17.02 -10.58
N ASP A 288 17.76 16.91 -9.25
CA ASP A 288 19.03 16.62 -8.61
C ASP A 288 19.45 15.17 -8.89
N GLY A 289 20.75 14.96 -9.10
CA GLY A 289 21.38 13.64 -9.10
C GLY A 289 22.10 13.35 -7.77
N PRO A 290 22.63 12.13 -7.57
CA PRO A 290 23.22 11.69 -6.31
C PRO A 290 24.28 12.62 -5.74
N ALA A 291 25.14 13.21 -6.58
CA ALA A 291 26.17 14.13 -6.12
C ALA A 291 25.58 15.41 -5.47
N GLN A 292 24.54 15.97 -6.09
CA GLN A 292 23.86 17.18 -5.60
C GLN A 292 23.05 16.90 -4.34
N VAL A 293 22.41 15.73 -4.25
CA VAL A 293 21.71 15.29 -3.03
C VAL A 293 22.69 15.18 -1.86
N ARG A 294 23.86 14.56 -2.08
CA ARG A 294 24.89 14.42 -1.04
C ARG A 294 25.52 15.75 -0.62
N GLU A 295 25.59 16.73 -1.51
CA GLU A 295 26.00 18.09 -1.14
C GLU A 295 25.02 18.75 -0.16
N LYS A 296 23.71 18.46 -0.32
CA LYS A 296 22.64 19.01 0.52
C LYS A 296 22.46 18.26 1.84
N LEU A 297 22.58 16.93 1.82
CA LEU A 297 22.24 16.05 2.94
C LEU A 297 23.43 15.38 3.63
N SER A 298 24.66 15.61 3.16
CA SER A 298 25.88 14.89 3.54
C SER A 298 25.95 13.44 3.01
N ALA A 299 26.90 12.65 3.53
CA ALA A 299 27.10 11.28 3.07
C ALA A 299 25.96 10.36 3.56
N PRO A 300 25.41 9.49 2.69
CA PRO A 300 24.37 8.55 3.09
C PRO A 300 24.94 7.47 3.99
N ILE A 301 24.08 6.94 4.86
CA ILE A 301 24.37 5.75 5.67
C ILE A 301 24.47 4.51 4.79
N ALA A 302 23.63 4.40 3.76
CA ALA A 302 23.59 3.23 2.89
C ALA A 302 23.29 3.59 1.43
N ARG A 303 23.76 2.73 0.52
CA ARG A 303 23.45 2.72 -0.91
C ARG A 303 23.00 1.32 -1.32
N ARG A 304 21.87 1.22 -2.02
CA ARG A 304 21.25 -0.07 -2.38
C ARG A 304 20.27 0.06 -3.54
N VAL A 305 19.52 -0.99 -3.82
CA VAL A 305 18.40 -0.99 -4.76
C VAL A 305 17.11 -1.26 -3.97
N LEU A 306 16.09 -0.43 -4.17
CA LEU A 306 14.75 -0.59 -3.62
C LEU A 306 13.74 -0.61 -4.77
N HIS A 307 12.93 -1.66 -4.86
CA HIS A 307 11.95 -1.85 -5.95
C HIS A 307 12.54 -1.60 -7.35
N GLY A 308 13.75 -2.11 -7.60
CA GLY A 308 14.46 -1.96 -8.88
C GLY A 308 15.11 -0.59 -9.13
N LEU A 309 14.99 0.37 -8.21
CA LEU A 309 15.60 1.69 -8.32
C LEU A 309 16.83 1.83 -7.42
N PRO A 310 17.95 2.41 -7.91
CA PRO A 310 19.04 2.84 -7.04
C PRO A 310 18.52 3.75 -5.94
N ALA A 311 18.93 3.53 -4.70
CA ALA A 311 18.43 4.26 -3.55
C ALA A 311 19.52 4.52 -2.50
N GLU A 312 19.41 5.65 -1.81
CA GLU A 312 20.29 6.08 -0.74
C GLU A 312 19.49 6.40 0.55
N LEU A 313 20.10 6.12 1.71
CA LEU A 313 19.49 6.33 3.03
C LEU A 313 20.26 7.40 3.82
N TRP A 314 19.52 8.35 4.40
CA TRP A 314 20.02 9.24 5.45
C TRP A 314 19.15 9.11 6.69
N VAL A 315 19.80 9.11 7.85
CA VAL A 315 19.12 9.12 9.14
C VAL A 315 19.85 10.11 10.05
N ASP A 316 19.07 10.99 10.67
CA ASP A 316 19.52 11.82 11.79
C ASP A 316 18.50 11.72 12.94
N LYS A 317 18.62 12.61 13.93
CA LYS A 317 17.74 12.64 15.11
C LYS A 317 16.30 13.05 14.80
N ASP A 318 16.08 13.72 13.68
CA ASP A 318 14.81 14.34 13.30
C ASP A 318 14.14 13.62 12.12
N TRP A 319 14.93 13.00 11.23
CA TRP A 319 14.50 12.47 9.94
C TRP A 319 15.12 11.13 9.57
N HIS A 320 14.31 10.29 8.91
CA HIS A 320 14.73 9.11 8.17
C HIS A 320 14.27 9.27 6.71
N LEU A 321 15.24 9.24 5.79
CA LEU A 321 15.11 9.68 4.41
C LEU A 321 15.56 8.58 3.46
N ASN A 322 14.64 8.10 2.64
CA ASN A 322 14.96 7.20 1.52
C ASN A 322 14.76 7.94 0.21
N ILE A 323 15.83 8.07 -0.56
CA ILE A 323 15.80 8.73 -1.86
C ILE A 323 16.14 7.71 -2.93
N SER A 324 15.17 7.43 -3.80
CA SER A 324 15.34 6.58 -4.97
C SER A 324 15.58 7.42 -6.22
N TYR A 325 16.35 6.89 -7.16
CA TYR A 325 16.76 7.58 -8.38
C TYR A 325 16.26 6.85 -9.64
N THR A 326 15.99 7.57 -10.72
CA THR A 326 15.64 6.98 -12.00
C THR A 326 16.83 6.20 -12.58
N ALA A 327 16.55 5.08 -13.25
CA ALA A 327 17.60 4.20 -13.77
C ALA A 327 18.38 4.81 -14.94
N ASP A 328 17.76 5.70 -15.72
CA ASP A 328 18.26 6.27 -16.96
C ASP A 328 19.16 7.50 -16.76
N ALA A 329 18.68 8.46 -15.97
CA ALA A 329 19.29 9.76 -15.77
C ALA A 329 19.89 9.92 -14.37
N GLY A 330 19.65 8.96 -13.46
CA GLY A 330 20.11 9.04 -12.08
C GLY A 330 19.52 10.24 -11.34
N ARG A 331 18.32 10.70 -11.70
CA ARG A 331 17.65 11.84 -11.07
C ARG A 331 16.78 11.38 -9.92
N VAL A 332 16.52 12.22 -8.93
CA VAL A 332 15.61 11.88 -7.84
C VAL A 332 14.24 11.48 -8.42
N ALA A 333 13.80 10.27 -8.09
CA ALA A 333 12.55 9.69 -8.53
C ALA A 333 11.51 9.68 -7.41
N ILE A 334 11.92 9.29 -6.20
CA ILE A 334 11.03 9.20 -5.05
C ILE A 334 11.77 9.66 -3.80
N VAL A 335 11.11 10.49 -2.98
CA VAL A 335 11.62 10.91 -1.66
C VAL A 335 10.65 10.43 -0.60
N HIS A 336 11.04 9.42 0.16
CA HIS A 336 10.32 8.95 1.35
C HIS A 336 10.87 9.62 2.60
N VAL A 337 9.99 10.20 3.41
CA VAL A 337 10.34 10.92 4.63
C VAL A 337 9.47 10.45 5.78
N ARG A 338 10.11 10.03 6.88
CA ARG A 338 9.45 9.74 8.16
C ARG A 338 10.29 10.23 9.33
N ARG A 339 9.69 10.25 10.53
CA ARG A 339 10.45 10.39 11.78
C ARG A 339 11.31 9.14 12.02
N PRO A 340 12.50 9.28 12.64
CA PRO A 340 13.30 8.13 13.04
C PRO A 340 12.60 7.40 14.18
N ASN A 341 12.51 6.07 14.08
CA ASN A 341 12.03 5.22 15.16
C ASN A 341 13.18 4.88 16.12
N ARG A 342 12.88 4.20 17.24
CA ARG A 342 13.88 3.85 18.25
C ARG A 342 15.12 3.13 17.71
N TYR A 343 14.96 2.25 16.73
CA TYR A 343 16.07 1.48 16.16
C TYR A 343 16.93 2.32 15.22
N ASP A 344 16.34 3.28 14.51
CA ASP A 344 17.09 4.21 13.69
C ASP A 344 17.96 5.13 14.56
N LEU A 345 17.42 5.58 15.70
CA LEU A 345 18.15 6.39 16.67
C LEU A 345 19.30 5.60 17.31
N GLU A 346 19.08 4.33 17.66
CA GLU A 346 20.15 3.43 18.12
C GLU A 346 21.22 3.21 17.04
N MET A 347 20.81 3.00 15.79
CA MET A 347 21.71 2.77 14.65
C MET A 347 22.69 3.93 14.43
N ILE A 348 22.28 5.17 14.71
CA ILE A 348 23.14 6.36 14.63
C ILE A 348 23.76 6.76 15.97
N GLY A 349 23.54 5.98 17.04
CA GLY A 349 24.06 6.26 18.38
C GLY A 349 23.40 7.44 19.10
N ALA A 350 22.24 7.90 18.63
CA ALA A 350 21.45 8.97 19.26
C ALA A 350 20.57 8.47 20.42
N ALA A 351 20.36 7.16 20.52
CA ALA A 351 19.69 6.50 21.63
C ALA A 351 20.42 5.21 22.03
N SER A 352 20.17 4.73 23.25
CA SER A 352 20.60 3.41 23.70
C SER A 352 19.40 2.67 24.26
N SER A 353 19.22 1.43 23.84
CA SER A 353 18.26 0.52 24.42
C SER A 353 18.88 -0.16 25.65
N GLU A 354 18.16 -0.19 26.76
CA GLU A 354 18.47 -1.10 27.85
C GLU A 354 17.76 -2.43 27.59
N ALA A 355 18.53 -3.52 27.52
CA ALA A 355 17.96 -4.85 27.40
C ALA A 355 17.11 -5.16 28.65
N SER A 356 15.87 -5.62 28.44
CA SER A 356 15.00 -6.00 29.55
C SER A 356 15.47 -7.31 30.18
N ARG A 357 15.44 -7.38 31.51
CA ARG A 357 15.84 -8.56 32.28
C ARG A 357 14.86 -9.73 32.21
N ASN A 358 13.69 -9.55 31.59
CA ASN A 358 12.60 -10.55 31.57
C ASN A 358 12.48 -11.33 30.24
N ALA A 359 13.51 -11.33 29.39
CA ALA A 359 13.52 -12.13 28.16
C ALA A 359 14.11 -13.54 28.38
N PRO A 360 13.65 -14.58 27.63
CA PRO A 360 14.35 -15.85 27.55
C PRO A 360 15.78 -15.67 27.05
N ASP A 361 16.74 -16.34 27.68
CA ASP A 361 18.14 -16.34 27.26
C ASP A 361 18.31 -17.18 25.97
N LEU A 362 18.66 -16.52 24.86
CA LEU A 362 18.77 -17.16 23.56
C LEU A 362 19.93 -18.16 23.48
N GLU A 363 21.00 -18.00 24.28
CA GLU A 363 22.08 -18.99 24.33
C GLU A 363 21.58 -20.30 24.95
N LYS A 364 20.79 -20.20 26.02
CA LYS A 364 20.14 -21.36 26.63
C LYS A 364 19.13 -22.01 25.69
N LEU A 365 18.37 -21.21 24.94
CA LEU A 365 17.44 -21.74 23.94
C LEU A 365 18.17 -22.45 22.79
N ASN A 366 19.28 -21.90 22.31
CA ASN A 366 20.12 -22.56 21.30
C ASN A 366 20.62 -23.93 21.80
N ALA A 367 21.08 -24.00 23.05
CA ALA A 367 21.50 -25.26 23.67
C ALA A 367 20.35 -26.25 23.93
N ALA A 368 19.10 -25.79 23.90
CA ALA A 368 17.91 -26.61 24.10
C ALA A 368 17.25 -27.08 22.80
N ILE A 369 17.74 -26.65 21.63
CA ILE A 369 17.26 -27.14 20.33
C ILE A 369 17.48 -28.66 20.27
N GLY A 370 16.44 -29.39 19.89
CA GLY A 370 16.40 -30.85 19.84
C GLY A 370 15.98 -31.53 21.15
N LEU A 371 15.84 -30.79 22.26
CA LEU A 371 15.35 -31.36 23.52
C LEU A 371 13.82 -31.50 23.51
N ALA A 372 13.33 -32.51 24.22
CA ALA A 372 11.90 -32.78 24.39
C ALA A 372 11.20 -31.63 25.14
N VAL A 373 9.91 -31.41 24.87
CA VAL A 373 9.07 -30.39 25.52
C VAL A 373 9.11 -30.47 27.05
N ASP A 374 9.24 -31.67 27.59
CA ASP A 374 9.32 -31.92 29.05
C ASP A 374 10.75 -31.93 29.62
N ASP A 375 11.77 -31.69 28.81
CA ASP A 375 13.16 -31.62 29.28
C ASP A 375 13.36 -30.43 30.23
N ALA A 376 13.99 -30.69 31.38
CA ALA A 376 14.21 -29.70 32.42
C ALA A 376 15.03 -28.48 31.94
N LYS A 377 15.96 -28.65 30.99
CA LYS A 377 16.75 -27.55 30.44
C LYS A 377 15.91 -26.63 29.56
N LEU A 378 15.03 -27.21 28.74
CA LEU A 378 14.12 -26.43 27.91
C LEU A 378 13.12 -25.65 28.79
N GLN A 379 12.57 -26.30 29.82
CA GLN A 379 11.68 -25.64 30.78
C GLN A 379 12.39 -24.47 31.50
N ALA A 380 13.65 -24.65 31.90
CA ALA A 380 14.43 -23.58 32.51
C ALA A 380 14.70 -22.41 31.54
N ALA A 381 14.96 -22.69 30.26
CA ALA A 381 15.18 -21.65 29.25
C ALA A 381 13.90 -20.85 28.96
N LEU A 382 12.73 -21.48 29.02
CA LEU A 382 11.42 -20.87 28.75
C LEU A 382 10.73 -20.31 30.00
N ALA A 383 11.31 -20.47 31.20
CA ALA A 383 10.74 -19.98 32.45
C ALA A 383 10.30 -18.50 32.42
N PRO A 384 11.02 -17.56 31.77
CA PRO A 384 10.59 -16.16 31.67
C PRO A 384 9.26 -15.95 30.93
N LEU A 385 8.83 -16.91 30.10
CA LEU A 385 7.57 -16.83 29.33
C LEU A 385 6.36 -17.37 30.11
N ALA A 386 6.52 -17.73 31.39
CA ALA A 386 5.53 -18.51 32.13
C ALA A 386 5.09 -19.77 31.37
N TRP A 387 6.08 -20.55 30.89
CA TRP A 387 5.86 -21.79 30.14
C TRP A 387 5.01 -22.79 30.93
N ASN A 388 3.72 -22.90 30.58
CA ASN A 388 2.69 -23.63 31.30
C ASN A 388 2.17 -24.84 30.50
N GLN A 389 1.20 -25.59 31.05
CA GLN A 389 0.65 -26.77 30.38
C GLN A 389 0.00 -26.43 29.04
N ASP A 390 -0.76 -25.32 28.95
CA ASP A 390 -1.40 -24.90 27.68
C ASP A 390 -0.37 -24.72 26.56
N ALA A 391 0.78 -24.12 26.87
CA ALA A 391 1.86 -23.92 25.90
C ALA A 391 2.53 -25.24 25.48
N ARG A 392 2.60 -26.22 26.39
CA ARG A 392 3.09 -27.58 26.08
C ARG A 392 2.10 -28.35 25.21
N ASP A 393 0.81 -28.23 25.49
CA ASP A 393 -0.25 -28.85 24.69
C ASP A 393 -0.30 -28.24 23.29
N GLU A 394 -0.01 -26.93 23.16
CA GLU A 394 0.18 -26.26 21.86
C GLU A 394 1.40 -26.79 21.11
N ALA A 395 2.54 -26.93 21.79
CA ALA A 395 3.75 -27.52 21.20
C ALA A 395 3.52 -28.98 20.74
N GLY A 396 2.82 -29.79 21.55
CA GLY A 396 2.53 -31.20 21.26
C GLY A 396 1.62 -31.44 20.06
N ARG A 397 1.01 -30.40 19.48
CA ARG A 397 0.29 -30.48 18.21
C ARG A 397 1.21 -30.39 16.98
N GLY A 398 2.52 -30.20 17.18
CA GLY A 398 3.54 -30.39 16.13
C GLY A 398 3.88 -29.15 15.30
N ASP A 399 3.49 -27.96 15.74
CA ASP A 399 3.56 -26.72 14.95
C ASP A 399 4.37 -25.57 15.61
N GLU A 400 4.14 -24.35 15.14
CA GLU A 400 4.66 -23.08 15.66
C GLU A 400 3.78 -22.56 16.80
N VAL A 401 4.40 -22.26 17.95
CA VAL A 401 3.77 -21.62 19.11
C VAL A 401 3.91 -20.10 18.98
N PHE A 402 2.83 -19.43 18.61
CA PHE A 402 2.81 -17.98 18.31
C PHE A 402 2.42 -17.09 19.49
N ARG A 403 1.94 -17.68 20.60
CA ARG A 403 1.37 -16.93 21.72
C ARG A 403 2.29 -15.87 22.34
N TYR A 404 3.61 -16.03 22.17
CA TYR A 404 4.63 -15.11 22.70
C TYR A 404 5.07 -14.03 21.70
N LEU A 405 4.59 -14.06 20.45
CA LEU A 405 5.01 -13.11 19.41
C LEU A 405 4.59 -11.68 19.77
N LYS A 406 3.33 -11.49 20.15
CA LYS A 406 2.79 -10.16 20.47
C LYS A 406 3.44 -9.57 21.72
N SER A 407 3.68 -10.38 22.76
CA SER A 407 4.14 -9.89 24.08
C SER A 407 5.67 -9.89 24.25
N HIS A 408 6.39 -10.82 23.61
CA HIS A 408 7.83 -11.01 23.79
C HIS A 408 8.60 -11.04 22.48
N GLY A 409 7.93 -10.89 21.33
CA GLY A 409 8.57 -11.00 20.02
C GLY A 409 9.25 -12.33 19.76
N LEU A 410 8.71 -13.41 20.29
CA LEU A 410 9.27 -14.76 20.18
C LEU A 410 8.23 -15.73 19.62
N SER A 411 8.63 -16.51 18.62
CA SER A 411 7.91 -17.68 18.13
C SER A 411 8.77 -18.91 18.36
N LEU A 412 8.17 -20.02 18.80
CA LEU A 412 8.86 -21.29 19.03
C LEU A 412 8.39 -22.31 18.01
N TYR A 413 9.29 -23.09 17.46
CA TYR A 413 8.98 -24.14 16.49
C TYR A 413 9.21 -25.49 17.14
N PHE A 414 8.24 -26.39 17.01
CA PHE A 414 8.34 -27.76 17.46
C PHE A 414 8.18 -28.72 16.29
N ARG A 415 8.62 -29.97 16.49
CA ARG A 415 8.44 -31.06 15.54
C ARG A 415 8.43 -32.39 16.27
N ASP A 416 8.03 -33.44 15.57
CA ASP A 416 8.17 -34.81 16.06
C ASP A 416 9.65 -35.17 16.25
N GLY A 417 9.93 -35.76 17.41
CA GLY A 417 11.23 -36.34 17.76
C GLY A 417 11.45 -37.70 17.09
N ALA A 418 12.65 -38.26 17.30
CA ALA A 418 12.99 -39.60 16.79
C ALA A 418 12.17 -40.71 17.47
N ASP A 419 11.82 -40.52 18.74
CA ASP A 419 11.00 -41.44 19.50
C ASP A 419 9.51 -41.14 19.31
N VAL A 420 8.72 -42.20 19.09
CA VAL A 420 7.27 -42.10 18.85
C VAL A 420 6.59 -41.35 20.00
N GLY A 421 5.82 -40.31 19.66
CA GLY A 421 5.07 -39.51 20.63
C GLY A 421 5.90 -38.47 21.38
N THR A 422 7.18 -38.28 21.01
CA THR A 422 8.01 -37.22 21.58
C THR A 422 7.94 -35.99 20.69
N THR A 423 7.72 -34.81 21.27
CA THR A 423 7.83 -33.52 20.60
C THR A 423 9.09 -32.81 21.08
N VAL A 424 9.88 -32.27 20.14
CA VAL A 424 11.14 -31.59 20.44
C VAL A 424 11.16 -30.15 19.93
N LEU A 425 11.95 -29.28 20.58
CA LEU A 425 12.17 -27.92 20.10
C LEU A 425 12.96 -27.96 18.77
N ALA A 426 12.34 -27.53 17.67
CA ALA A 426 12.96 -27.44 16.36
C ALA A 426 13.72 -26.12 16.16
N GLY A 427 13.35 -25.06 16.88
CA GLY A 427 13.99 -23.75 16.77
C GLY A 427 13.14 -22.64 17.35
N TYR A 428 13.57 -21.40 17.14
CA TYR A 428 12.83 -20.20 17.50
C TYR A 428 13.09 -19.06 16.53
N ARG A 429 12.21 -18.07 16.53
CA ARG A 429 12.35 -16.79 15.81
C ARG A 429 12.10 -15.65 16.78
N VAL A 430 12.99 -14.66 16.74
CA VAL A 430 12.79 -13.38 17.42
C VAL A 430 12.54 -12.27 16.41
N ASN A 431 11.57 -11.42 16.72
CA ASN A 431 11.07 -10.36 15.85
C ASN A 431 11.38 -8.98 16.44
N ARG A 432 11.67 -8.03 15.55
CA ARG A 432 11.73 -6.61 15.88
C ARG A 432 10.32 -6.10 16.27
N ALA A 433 10.23 -5.03 17.06
CA ALA A 433 8.92 -4.42 17.30
C ALA A 433 8.28 -3.88 16.02
N GLY A 434 6.95 -3.94 15.95
CA GLY A 434 6.16 -3.57 14.77
C GLY A 434 6.07 -4.68 13.72
N ASP A 435 7.02 -5.62 13.70
CA ASP A 435 6.99 -6.74 12.78
C ASP A 435 6.00 -7.82 13.23
N MET A 436 5.05 -8.19 12.37
CA MET A 436 3.97 -9.15 12.68
C MET A 436 3.22 -8.85 13.99
N ASP A 437 2.95 -7.57 14.25
CA ASP A 437 2.35 -7.08 15.50
C ASP A 437 3.13 -7.40 16.77
N SER A 438 4.43 -7.63 16.65
CA SER A 438 5.28 -7.90 17.79
C SER A 438 5.58 -6.64 18.62
N ALA A 439 5.58 -6.76 19.95
CA ALA A 439 6.18 -5.77 20.85
C ALA A 439 7.73 -5.71 20.77
N GLY A 440 8.34 -6.63 20.02
CA GLY A 440 9.78 -6.78 19.84
C GLY A 440 10.42 -7.63 20.93
N TYR A 441 11.38 -8.45 20.53
CA TYR A 441 12.18 -9.22 21.49
C TYR A 441 13.10 -8.29 22.27
N PRO A 442 13.01 -8.26 23.62
CA PRO A 442 13.69 -7.23 24.41
C PRO A 442 15.04 -7.68 24.99
N GLY A 443 15.48 -8.91 24.69
CA GLY A 443 16.76 -9.46 25.12
C GLY A 443 17.87 -9.30 24.07
N PRO A 444 19.11 -9.72 24.40
CA PRO A 444 20.24 -9.69 23.47
C PRO A 444 20.03 -10.71 22.34
N LEU A 445 20.41 -10.33 21.10
CA LEU A 445 20.42 -11.27 19.97
C LEU A 445 21.75 -12.04 19.93
N PRO A 446 21.79 -13.22 19.28
CA PRO A 446 23.03 -13.99 19.14
C PRO A 446 24.16 -13.18 18.49
N PHE A 447 25.41 -13.51 18.82
CA PHE A 447 26.61 -12.86 18.26
C PHE A 447 26.72 -11.35 18.53
N GLY A 448 26.04 -10.87 19.58
CA GLY A 448 26.00 -9.44 19.91
C GLY A 448 25.30 -8.60 18.83
N LEU A 449 24.42 -9.22 18.04
CA LEU A 449 23.54 -8.51 17.12
C LEU A 449 22.51 -7.69 17.92
N ALA A 450 21.95 -6.69 17.27
CA ALA A 450 20.81 -5.90 17.71
C ALA A 450 19.89 -5.64 16.50
N PHE A 451 18.61 -5.34 16.74
CA PHE A 451 17.71 -4.96 15.64
C PHE A 451 18.13 -3.66 14.94
N SER A 452 18.94 -2.82 15.61
CA SER A 452 19.59 -1.63 15.06
C SER A 452 20.95 -1.91 14.40
N THR A 453 21.39 -3.17 14.33
CA THR A 453 22.65 -3.54 13.65
C THR A 453 22.53 -3.29 12.16
N ARG A 454 23.47 -2.50 11.63
CA ARG A 454 23.59 -2.21 10.21
C ARG A 454 24.05 -3.42 9.44
N LEU A 455 23.73 -3.44 8.16
CA LEU A 455 23.99 -4.58 7.31
C LEU A 455 25.48 -4.93 7.21
N GLU A 456 26.32 -3.92 7.09
CA GLU A 456 27.78 -4.03 7.03
C GLU A 456 28.40 -4.62 8.31
N ASP A 457 27.69 -4.54 9.44
CA ASP A 457 28.17 -5.01 10.75
C ASP A 457 27.72 -6.44 11.08
N ILE A 458 26.78 -7.02 10.32
CA ILE A 458 26.25 -8.36 10.62
C ILE A 458 27.34 -9.43 10.43
N ILE A 459 27.98 -9.46 9.26
CA ILE A 459 29.00 -10.48 8.94
C ILE A 459 30.21 -10.37 9.89
N PRO A 460 30.78 -9.18 10.16
CA PRO A 460 31.84 -9.03 11.16
C PRO A 460 31.46 -9.53 12.56
N ARG A 461 30.21 -9.33 13.00
CA ARG A 461 29.74 -9.79 14.32
C ARG A 461 29.61 -11.30 14.41
N VAL A 462 29.14 -11.97 13.35
CA VAL A 462 29.10 -13.44 13.28
C VAL A 462 30.51 -14.02 13.15
N GLY A 463 31.44 -13.28 12.54
CA GLY A 463 32.85 -13.63 12.44
C GLY A 463 33.20 -14.57 11.28
N ARG A 464 32.26 -14.81 10.35
CA ARG A 464 32.49 -15.55 9.09
C ARG A 464 31.43 -15.21 8.03
N ASP A 465 31.76 -15.47 6.78
CA ASP A 465 30.83 -15.31 5.66
C ASP A 465 29.61 -16.26 5.76
N PRO A 466 28.43 -15.83 5.26
CA PRO A 466 27.21 -16.64 5.23
C PRO A 466 27.33 -17.79 4.23
N ASP A 467 26.74 -18.93 4.57
CA ASP A 467 26.63 -20.10 3.68
C ASP A 467 25.62 -19.87 2.54
N ALA A 468 24.61 -19.03 2.79
CA ALA A 468 23.68 -18.57 1.75
C ALA A 468 23.21 -17.14 2.07
N HIS A 469 22.90 -16.39 1.02
CA HIS A 469 22.31 -15.06 1.14
C HIS A 469 21.45 -14.74 -0.07
N GLY A 470 20.53 -13.80 0.09
CA GLY A 470 19.65 -13.36 -0.99
C GLY A 470 18.99 -12.03 -0.67
N VAL A 471 18.48 -11.40 -1.72
CA VAL A 471 17.86 -10.08 -1.66
C VAL A 471 16.53 -10.15 -2.42
N ALA A 472 15.46 -9.71 -1.77
CA ALA A 472 14.14 -9.48 -2.35
C ALA A 472 13.95 -7.97 -2.60
N GLU A 473 12.73 -7.51 -2.84
CA GLU A 473 12.49 -6.09 -3.18
C GLU A 473 12.81 -5.12 -2.03
N ASP A 474 12.47 -5.49 -0.80
CA ASP A 474 12.50 -4.64 0.39
C ASP A 474 13.24 -5.27 1.58
N THR A 475 13.66 -6.52 1.44
CA THR A 475 14.28 -7.34 2.47
C THR A 475 15.41 -8.16 1.88
N GLY A 476 16.32 -8.61 2.74
CA GLY A 476 17.31 -9.61 2.36
C GLY A 476 17.63 -10.51 3.54
N TYR A 477 18.42 -11.53 3.28
CA TYR A 477 18.79 -12.49 4.32
C TYR A 477 20.23 -12.97 4.23
N PHE A 478 20.73 -13.40 5.38
CA PHE A 478 21.95 -14.17 5.53
C PHE A 478 21.66 -15.45 6.32
N LEU A 479 22.29 -16.55 5.91
CA LEU A 479 22.11 -17.87 6.51
C LEU A 479 23.47 -18.50 6.79
N TRP A 480 23.64 -19.00 8.01
CA TRP A 480 24.80 -19.78 8.42
C TRP A 480 24.36 -21.14 8.97
N ASN A 481 25.02 -22.22 8.55
CA ASN A 481 24.95 -23.53 9.18
C ASN A 481 26.09 -23.63 10.19
N LEU A 482 25.77 -23.35 11.46
CA LEU A 482 26.74 -23.36 12.55
C LEU A 482 26.73 -24.74 13.26
N PRO A 483 27.76 -25.05 14.06
CA PRO A 483 27.72 -26.24 14.89
C PRO A 483 26.50 -26.23 15.83
N GLY A 484 25.60 -27.19 15.65
CA GLY A 484 24.41 -27.40 16.48
C GLY A 484 23.13 -26.71 15.98
N PHE A 485 23.22 -25.64 15.19
CA PHE A 485 22.04 -24.93 14.70
C PHE A 485 22.32 -24.12 13.42
N ARG A 486 21.26 -23.79 12.70
CA ARG A 486 21.26 -22.85 11.59
C ARG A 486 20.81 -21.47 12.09
N LEU A 487 21.61 -20.44 11.82
CA LEU A 487 21.26 -19.04 12.03
C LEU A 487 20.74 -18.45 10.73
N HIS A 488 19.57 -17.82 10.77
CA HIS A 488 19.00 -17.06 9.66
C HIS A 488 18.68 -15.64 10.14
N VAL A 489 19.35 -14.66 9.55
CA VAL A 489 19.16 -13.23 9.84
C VAL A 489 18.46 -12.60 8.65
N LEU A 490 17.23 -12.14 8.88
CA LEU A 490 16.47 -11.33 7.92
C LEU A 490 16.67 -9.85 8.25
N TYR A 491 16.92 -9.03 7.23
CA TYR A 491 17.12 -7.59 7.38
C TYR A 491 16.23 -6.80 6.42
N SER A 492 15.91 -5.57 6.81
CA SER A 492 15.17 -4.62 5.99
C SER A 492 16.13 -3.85 5.10
N LEU A 493 15.86 -3.81 3.79
CA LEU A 493 16.52 -2.86 2.92
C LEU A 493 15.95 -1.46 3.15
N ILE A 494 14.66 -1.30 3.45
CA ILE A 494 14.07 0.03 3.69
C ILE A 494 14.74 0.75 4.86
N ASP A 495 14.91 0.06 5.99
CA ASP A 495 15.51 0.64 7.20
C ASP A 495 17.01 0.34 7.35
N TRP A 496 17.59 -0.51 6.50
CA TRP A 496 19.00 -0.93 6.53
C TRP A 496 19.46 -1.57 7.84
N GLN A 497 18.58 -2.36 8.48
CA GLN A 497 18.84 -2.96 9.79
C GLN A 497 18.19 -4.33 9.96
N VAL A 498 18.61 -5.08 10.98
CA VAL A 498 18.09 -6.43 11.28
C VAL A 498 16.59 -6.37 11.59
N TYR A 499 15.84 -7.30 10.99
CA TYR A 499 14.38 -7.37 11.08
C TYR A 499 13.91 -8.60 11.88
N ARG A 500 14.52 -9.76 11.63
CA ARG A 500 14.24 -11.01 12.35
C ARG A 500 15.50 -11.85 12.49
N VAL A 501 15.57 -12.64 13.56
CA VAL A 501 16.60 -13.66 13.74
C VAL A 501 15.94 -14.99 14.05
N THR A 502 16.26 -16.02 13.28
CA THR A 502 15.77 -17.39 13.47
C THR A 502 16.95 -18.31 13.74
N CYS A 503 16.84 -19.13 14.79
CA CYS A 503 17.77 -20.22 15.05
C CYS A 503 16.99 -21.53 15.01
N SER A 504 17.42 -22.48 14.17
CA SER A 504 16.74 -23.78 14.03
C SER A 504 17.74 -24.92 14.03
N GLY A 505 17.29 -26.11 14.44
CA GLY A 505 18.12 -27.30 14.41
C GLY A 505 18.64 -27.59 13.00
N SER A 506 19.91 -27.95 12.90
CA SER A 506 20.49 -28.32 11.61
C SER A 506 19.70 -29.49 11.01
N VAL A 507 19.29 -29.36 9.75
CA VAL A 507 18.82 -30.50 8.98
C VAL A 507 20.03 -31.41 8.85
N ALA A 508 19.97 -32.61 9.44
CA ALA A 508 20.96 -33.64 9.14
C ALA A 508 20.89 -33.87 7.62
N GLY A 509 21.98 -33.55 6.92
CA GLY A 509 22.13 -33.79 5.50
C GLY A 509 22.16 -35.28 5.18
#